data_AF-A0A414HEW4-F1
#
_entry.id   AF-A0A414HEW4-F1
#
_cell.length_a   1.000
_cell.length_b   1.000
_cell.length_c   1.000
_cell.angle_alpha   90.00
_cell.angle_beta   90.00
_cell.angle_gamma   90.00
#
_symmetry.space_group_name_H-M   'P 1'
#
loop_
_entity.id
_entity.type
_entity.pdbx_description
1 polymer ?
#
loop_
_entity_poly.entity_id
_entity_poly.type
_entity_poly.pdbx_seq_one_letter_code
_entity_poly.pdbx_strand_id
1 'polypeptide(L)'
;MEASNMDERQQAKWAFLIIFVATLVIVTLCGSISIITAQKGIALLESKKTEYDELFKKQAEFNFQIEGLFRDLNSLKVKRRNASEHKHMQNLITKKRLLMENEIASSPQNMQNHEIYRIMLEQIKTIQSTMDNLDRESKKRESNVEQLEKCRQKYQELTKNKLNKP
;
A
#
# COMPACT_ATOMS: atom_id res chain seq x y z
N MET A 1 70.92 12.63 55.75
CA MET A 1 71.13 11.28 55.17
C MET A 1 70.36 11.23 53.88
N GLU A 2 71.05 11.36 52.74
CA GLU A 2 70.44 11.12 51.43
C GLU A 2 70.06 9.65 51.32
N ALA A 3 68.84 9.37 50.88
CA ALA A 3 68.33 8.02 50.79
C ALA A 3 69.12 7.26 49.71
N SER A 4 69.86 6.22 50.11
CA SER A 4 70.67 5.33 49.26
C SER A 4 69.90 4.57 48.15
N ASN A 5 68.60 4.82 47.99
CA ASN A 5 67.73 4.20 47.01
C ASN A 5 67.04 5.28 46.15
N MET A 6 67.82 6.16 45.52
CA MET A 6 67.28 7.18 44.61
C MET A 6 67.14 6.62 43.19
N ASP A 7 68.10 5.81 42.75
CA ASP A 7 68.14 5.22 41.41
C ASP A 7 67.08 4.13 41.20
N GLU A 8 66.87 3.20 42.15
CA GLU A 8 65.83 2.16 41.98
C GLU A 8 64.42 2.78 42.00
N ARG A 9 64.21 3.83 42.79
CA ARG A 9 62.97 4.62 42.75
C ARG A 9 62.76 5.31 41.41
N GLN A 10 63.81 5.79 40.77
CA GLN A 10 63.73 6.45 39.47
C GLN A 10 63.45 5.44 38.36
N GLN A 11 64.07 4.27 38.40
CA GLN A 11 63.80 3.16 37.48
C GLN A 11 62.37 2.62 37.65
N ALA A 12 61.87 2.48 38.87
CA ALA A 12 60.49 2.10 39.15
C ALA A 12 59.48 3.13 38.64
N LYS A 13 59.77 4.44 38.77
CA LYS A 13 58.94 5.51 38.19
C LYS A 13 58.88 5.42 36.66
N TRP A 14 60.00 5.17 35.99
CA TRP A 14 60.04 4.99 34.54
C TRP A 14 59.29 3.75 34.08
N ALA A 15 59.46 2.61 34.76
CA ALA A 15 58.73 1.39 34.46
C ALA A 15 57.21 1.58 34.63
N PHE A 16 56.78 2.24 35.72
CA PHE A 16 55.39 2.61 35.94
C PHE A 16 54.87 3.55 34.84
N LEU A 17 55.64 4.58 34.48
CA LEU A 17 55.28 5.52 33.43
C LEU A 17 55.05 4.81 32.08
N ILE A 18 55.95 3.89 31.71
CA ILE A 18 55.84 3.12 30.46
C ILE A 18 54.58 2.26 30.47
N ILE A 19 54.35 1.51 31.55
CA ILE A 19 53.15 0.66 31.67
C ILE A 19 51.89 1.52 31.64
N PHE A 20 51.86 2.63 32.38
CA PHE A 20 50.73 3.55 32.43
C PHE A 20 50.40 4.13 31.06
N VAL A 21 51.41 4.63 30.33
CA VAL A 21 51.24 5.15 28.97
C VAL A 21 50.76 4.05 28.02
N ALA A 22 51.32 2.84 28.10
CA ALA A 22 50.89 1.72 27.27
C ALA A 22 49.42 1.34 27.54
N THR A 23 49.00 1.26 28.80
CA THR A 23 47.58 1.04 29.14
C THR A 23 46.68 2.17 28.66
N LEU A 24 47.14 3.43 28.74
CA LEU A 24 46.37 4.59 28.29
C LEU A 24 46.18 4.56 26.77
N VAL A 25 47.19 4.17 26.00
CA VAL A 25 47.09 3.95 24.55
C VAL A 25 46.10 2.83 24.22
N ILE A 26 46.15 1.71 24.94
CA ILE A 26 45.23 0.59 24.70
C ILE A 26 43.78 0.99 25.00
N VAL A 27 43.53 1.65 26.13
CA VAL A 27 42.19 2.11 26.52
C VAL A 27 41.65 3.13 25.53
N THR A 28 42.46 4.09 25.11
CA THR A 28 42.04 5.10 24.12
C THR A 28 41.72 4.47 22.77
N LEU A 29 42.55 3.56 22.26
CA LEU A 29 42.29 2.83 21.00
C LEU A 29 41.00 2.00 21.07
N CYS A 30 40.81 1.24 22.14
CA CYS A 30 39.60 0.43 22.35
C CYS A 30 38.35 1.31 22.43
N GLY A 31 38.43 2.43 23.15
CA GLY A 31 37.38 3.43 23.23
C GLY A 31 37.05 4.03 21.85
N SER A 32 38.06 4.41 21.07
CA SER A 32 37.87 4.94 19.71
C SER A 32 37.19 3.93 18.78
N ILE A 33 37.63 2.67 18.76
CA ILE A 33 37.01 1.62 17.95
C ILE A 33 35.54 1.39 18.37
N SER A 34 35.26 1.41 19.68
CA SER A 34 33.91 1.27 20.21
C SER A 34 33.00 2.42 19.76
N ILE A 35 33.48 3.66 19.83
CA ILE A 35 32.72 4.84 19.38
C ILE A 35 32.44 4.78 17.88
N ILE A 36 33.44 4.45 17.05
CA ILE A 36 33.26 4.34 15.60
C ILE A 36 32.25 3.25 15.26
N THR A 37 32.30 2.12 15.95
CA THR A 37 31.36 1.01 15.75
C THR A 37 29.95 1.42 16.14
N ALA A 38 29.78 2.11 17.27
CA ALA A 38 28.49 2.64 17.71
C ALA A 38 27.92 3.65 16.69
N GLN A 39 28.74 4.56 16.17
CA GLN A 39 28.32 5.53 15.15
C GLN A 39 27.83 4.85 13.87
N LYS A 40 28.55 3.83 13.38
CA LYS A 40 28.10 3.03 12.23
C LYS A 40 26.80 2.29 12.51
N GLY A 41 26.66 1.74 13.72
CA GLY A 41 25.42 1.09 14.16
C GLY A 41 24.23 2.05 14.18
N ILE A 42 24.41 3.25 14.73
CA ILE A 42 23.39 4.30 14.74
C ILE A 42 23.01 4.71 13.31
N ALA A 43 23.98 4.97 12.44
CA ALA A 43 23.73 5.36 11.06
C ALA A 43 22.94 4.27 10.30
N LEU A 44 23.30 3.00 10.50
CA LEU A 44 22.56 1.88 9.92
C LEU A 44 21.11 1.82 10.45
N LEU A 45 20.93 1.95 11.77
CA LEU A 45 19.60 1.95 12.38
C LEU A 45 18.73 3.11 11.87
N GLU A 46 19.30 4.30 11.73
CA GLU A 46 18.60 5.48 11.21
C GLU A 46 18.21 5.31 9.74
N SER A 47 19.11 4.75 8.92
CA SER A 47 18.80 4.43 7.51
C SER A 47 17.66 3.43 7.40
N LYS A 48 17.68 2.37 8.21
CA LYS A 48 16.65 1.33 8.22
C LYS A 48 15.33 1.86 8.73
N LYS A 49 15.34 2.67 9.79
CA LYS A 49 14.14 3.33 10.29
C LYS A 49 13.48 4.19 9.22
N THR A 50 14.26 5.02 8.52
CA THR A 50 13.75 5.88 7.44
C THR A 50 13.15 5.03 6.32
N GLU A 51 13.83 3.97 5.89
CA GLU A 51 13.33 3.03 4.88
C GLU A 51 11.98 2.40 5.29
N TYR A 52 11.87 1.91 6.53
CA TYR A 52 10.62 1.34 7.03
C TYR A 52 9.50 2.38 7.17
N ASP A 53 9.80 3.57 7.69
CA ASP A 53 8.80 4.64 7.85
C ASP A 53 8.22 5.06 6.50
N GLU A 54 9.05 5.16 5.46
CA GLU A 54 8.60 5.44 4.09
C GLU A 54 7.71 4.32 3.54
N LEU A 55 8.09 3.05 3.74
CA LEU A 55 7.29 1.90 3.34
C LEU A 55 5.94 1.87 4.04
N PHE A 56 5.90 2.10 5.35
CA PHE A 56 4.66 2.14 6.13
C PHE A 56 3.76 3.30 5.70
N LYS A 57 4.33 4.48 5.47
CA LYS A 57 3.58 5.63 4.97
C LYS A 57 2.96 5.32 3.61
N LYS A 58 3.72 4.70 2.70
CA LYS A 58 3.22 4.32 1.38
C LYS A 58 2.15 3.24 1.48
N GLN A 59 2.34 2.26 2.36
CA GLN A 59 1.36 1.22 2.61
C GLN A 59 0.04 1.80 3.15
N ALA A 60 0.10 2.76 4.08
CA ALA A 60 -1.07 3.45 4.60
C ALA A 60 -1.80 4.25 3.51
N GLU A 61 -1.05 4.92 2.63
CA GLU A 61 -1.61 5.63 1.49
C GLU A 61 -2.35 4.67 0.55
N PHE A 62 -1.73 3.54 0.17
CA PHE A 62 -2.36 2.53 -0.67
C PHE A 62 -3.58 1.89 -0.02
N ASN A 63 -3.57 1.65 1.30
CA ASN A 63 -4.75 1.19 2.02
C ASN A 63 -5.92 2.18 1.88
N PHE A 64 -5.65 3.47 2.08
CA PHE A 64 -6.66 4.51 1.93
C PHE A 64 -7.23 4.58 0.50
N GLN A 65 -6.36 4.48 -0.51
CA GLN A 65 -6.78 4.47 -1.91
C GLN A 65 -7.66 3.24 -2.24
N ILE A 66 -7.28 2.05 -1.75
CA ILE A 66 -8.06 0.81 -1.94
C ILE A 66 -9.42 0.88 -1.24
N GLU A 67 -9.48 1.40 -0.01
CA GLU A 67 -10.75 1.59 0.68
C GLU A 67 -11.67 2.55 -0.09
N GLY A 68 -11.09 3.61 -0.66
CA GLY A 68 -11.78 4.51 -1.58
C GLY A 68 -12.34 3.78 -2.80
N LEU A 69 -11.55 2.92 -3.44
CA LEU A 69 -11.98 2.09 -4.58
C LEU A 69 -13.11 1.13 -4.18
N PHE A 70 -13.03 0.49 -3.02
CA PHE A 70 -14.10 -0.39 -2.52
C PHE A 70 -15.40 0.38 -2.26
N ARG A 71 -15.32 1.58 -1.72
CA ARG A 71 -16.50 2.44 -1.53
C ARG A 71 -17.13 2.81 -2.86
N ASP A 72 -16.32 3.14 -3.87
CA ASP A 72 -16.80 3.46 -5.20
C ASP A 72 -17.43 2.24 -5.89
N LEU A 73 -16.82 1.06 -5.78
CA LEU A 73 -17.40 -0.22 -6.23
C LEU A 73 -18.72 -0.53 -5.53
N ASN A 74 -18.78 -0.39 -4.21
CA ASN A 74 -20.04 -0.61 -3.48
C ASN A 74 -21.12 0.39 -3.95
N SER A 75 -20.71 1.62 -4.26
CA SER A 75 -21.63 2.60 -4.81
C SER A 75 -22.20 2.15 -6.16
N LEU A 76 -21.44 1.48 -7.03
CA LEU A 76 -21.92 0.93 -8.31
C LEU A 76 -23.06 -0.07 -8.10
N LYS A 77 -22.94 -0.93 -7.09
CA LYS A 77 -23.95 -1.93 -6.75
C LYS A 77 -25.22 -1.33 -6.14
N VAL A 78 -25.08 -0.39 -5.20
CA VAL A 78 -26.19 0.02 -4.33
C VAL A 78 -27.00 1.17 -4.92
N LYS A 79 -26.37 2.11 -5.62
CA LYS A 79 -27.07 3.29 -6.15
C LYS A 79 -27.62 3.02 -7.54
N ARG A 80 -28.93 3.25 -7.73
CA ARG A 80 -29.57 3.23 -9.05
C ARG A 80 -28.99 4.36 -9.91
N ARG A 81 -28.59 4.03 -11.14
CA ARG A 81 -27.98 4.97 -12.10
C ARG A 81 -28.55 4.73 -13.48
N ASN A 82 -28.57 5.78 -14.29
CA ASN A 82 -28.76 5.61 -15.73
C ASN A 82 -27.47 5.06 -16.39
N ALA A 83 -27.54 4.73 -17.68
CA ALA A 83 -26.41 4.12 -18.38
C ALA A 83 -25.17 5.03 -18.48
N SER A 84 -25.34 6.34 -18.64
CA SER A 84 -24.21 7.27 -18.75
C SER A 84 -23.52 7.49 -17.39
N GLU A 85 -24.29 7.63 -16.32
CA GLU A 85 -23.81 7.74 -14.94
C GLU A 85 -23.05 6.48 -14.50
N HIS A 86 -23.58 5.29 -14.82
CA HIS A 86 -22.92 4.02 -14.53
C HIS A 86 -21.57 3.93 -15.23
N LYS A 87 -21.53 4.23 -16.53
CA LYS A 87 -20.29 4.26 -17.32
C LYS A 87 -19.29 5.30 -16.79
N HIS A 88 -19.78 6.47 -16.40
CA HIS A 88 -18.92 7.51 -15.82
C HIS A 88 -18.27 7.03 -14.51
N MET A 89 -19.04 6.40 -13.62
CA MET A 89 -18.52 5.85 -12.38
C MET A 89 -17.51 4.72 -12.61
N GLN A 90 -17.78 3.82 -13.57
CA GLN A 90 -16.81 2.78 -13.97
C GLN A 90 -15.49 3.39 -14.47
N ASN A 91 -15.56 4.46 -15.28
CA ASN A 91 -14.37 5.17 -15.74
C ASN A 91 -13.60 5.83 -14.60
N LEU A 92 -14.29 6.38 -13.61
CA LEU A 92 -13.67 6.99 -12.43
C LEU A 92 -12.89 5.96 -11.60
N ILE A 93 -13.50 4.80 -11.34
CA ILE A 93 -12.85 3.68 -10.65
C ILE A 93 -11.65 3.19 -11.45
N THR A 94 -11.82 3.02 -12.76
CA THR A 94 -10.75 2.59 -13.66
C THR A 94 -9.57 3.56 -13.63
N LYS A 95 -9.82 4.87 -13.67
CA LYS A 95 -8.78 5.90 -13.61
C LYS A 95 -8.01 5.83 -12.29
N LYS A 96 -8.71 5.73 -11.16
CA LYS A 96 -8.07 5.59 -9.83
C LYS A 96 -7.22 4.32 -9.74
N ARG A 97 -7.76 3.19 -10.21
CA ARG A 97 -7.05 1.90 -10.27
C ARG A 97 -5.76 2.03 -11.09
N LEU A 98 -5.84 2.56 -12.30
CA LEU A 98 -4.69 2.70 -13.20
C LEU A 98 -3.61 3.63 -12.64
N LEU A 99 -3.99 4.72 -11.97
CA LEU A 99 -3.02 5.60 -11.31
C LEU A 99 -2.23 4.84 -10.24
N MET A 100 -2.91 4.05 -9.42
CA MET A 100 -2.28 3.23 -8.39
C MET A 100 -1.43 2.10 -8.98
N GLU A 101 -1.88 1.45 -10.06
CA GLU A 101 -1.10 0.43 -10.79
C GLU A 101 0.20 1.01 -11.36
N ASN A 102 0.12 2.19 -11.98
CA ASN A 102 1.29 2.89 -12.52
C ASN A 102 2.26 3.30 -11.42
N GLU A 103 1.74 3.72 -10.27
CA GLU A 103 2.55 4.09 -9.11
C GLU A 103 3.28 2.88 -8.52
N ILE A 104 2.62 1.73 -8.40
CA ILE A 104 3.27 0.48 -7.98
C ILE A 104 4.32 0.02 -9.00
N ALA A 105 4.04 0.17 -10.29
CA ALA A 105 4.94 -0.20 -11.38
C ALA A 105 6.11 0.77 -11.58
N SER A 106 6.19 1.87 -10.83
CA SER A 106 7.21 2.91 -10.98
C SER A 106 8.64 2.42 -10.69
N SER A 107 8.80 1.41 -9.84
CA SER A 107 10.10 0.84 -9.46
C SER A 107 9.97 -0.65 -9.15
N PRO A 108 10.97 -1.49 -9.49
CA PRO A 108 10.98 -2.91 -9.12
C PRO A 108 10.86 -3.16 -7.61
N GLN A 109 11.46 -2.30 -6.79
CA GLN A 109 11.38 -2.40 -5.33
C GLN A 109 9.96 -2.08 -4.83
N ASN A 110 9.32 -1.04 -5.38
CA ASN A 110 7.92 -0.73 -5.09
C ASN A 110 7.00 -1.88 -5.51
N MET A 111 7.25 -2.47 -6.67
CA MET A 111 6.48 -3.60 -7.16
C MET A 111 6.58 -4.81 -6.21
N GLN A 112 7.78 -5.15 -5.73
CA GLN A 112 7.95 -6.24 -4.75
C GLN A 112 7.31 -5.91 -3.40
N ASN A 113 7.54 -4.71 -2.87
CA ASN A 113 7.05 -4.31 -1.55
C ASN A 113 5.52 -4.17 -1.49
N HIS A 114 4.87 -3.95 -2.64
CA HIS A 114 3.44 -3.66 -2.73
C HIS A 114 2.66 -4.66 -3.61
N GLU A 115 3.19 -5.88 -3.79
CA GLU A 115 2.60 -6.92 -4.63
C GLU A 115 1.15 -7.27 -4.24
N ILE A 116 0.83 -7.26 -2.94
CA ILE A 116 -0.53 -7.52 -2.44
C ILE A 116 -1.52 -6.52 -3.04
N TYR A 117 -1.14 -5.25 -3.15
CA TYR A 117 -1.99 -4.21 -3.72
C TYR A 117 -2.24 -4.45 -5.20
N ARG A 118 -1.23 -4.93 -5.95
CA ARG A 118 -1.39 -5.31 -7.35
C ARG A 118 -2.44 -6.41 -7.52
N ILE A 119 -2.41 -7.42 -6.65
CA ILE A 119 -3.41 -8.49 -6.64
C ILE A 119 -4.81 -7.92 -6.33
N MET A 120 -4.93 -7.04 -5.34
CA MET A 120 -6.21 -6.39 -5.01
C MET A 120 -6.75 -5.56 -6.18
N LEU A 121 -5.90 -4.82 -6.89
CA LEU A 121 -6.29 -4.01 -8.04
C LEU A 121 -6.79 -4.88 -9.22
N GLU A 122 -6.18 -6.04 -9.46
CA GLU A 122 -6.67 -7.00 -10.46
C GLU A 122 -8.03 -7.61 -10.05
N GLN A 123 -8.25 -7.86 -8.75
CA GLN A 123 -9.56 -8.28 -8.25
C GLN A 123 -10.62 -7.18 -8.45
N ILE A 124 -10.27 -5.91 -8.19
CA ILE A 124 -11.16 -4.77 -8.45
C ILE A 124 -11.57 -4.72 -9.92
N LYS A 125 -10.63 -4.88 -10.85
CA LYS A 125 -10.91 -4.94 -12.30
C LYS A 125 -11.83 -6.11 -12.67
N THR A 126 -11.63 -7.26 -12.05
CA THR A 126 -12.50 -8.43 -12.24
C THR A 126 -13.93 -8.13 -11.77
N ILE A 127 -14.08 -7.54 -10.58
CA ILE A 127 -15.37 -7.12 -10.02
C ILE A 127 -16.06 -6.10 -10.94
N GLN A 128 -15.34 -5.10 -11.45
CA GLN A 128 -15.89 -4.11 -12.39
C GLN A 128 -16.48 -4.80 -13.64
N SER A 129 -15.75 -5.76 -14.20
CA SER A 129 -16.17 -6.52 -15.39
C SER A 129 -17.42 -7.34 -15.11
N THR A 130 -17.49 -8.00 -13.95
CA THR A 130 -18.68 -8.74 -13.53
C THR A 130 -19.88 -7.82 -13.32
N MET A 131 -19.69 -6.65 -12.70
CA MET A 131 -20.75 -5.67 -12.50
C MET A 131 -21.33 -5.15 -13.81
N ASP A 132 -20.50 -4.89 -14.82
CA ASP A 132 -20.97 -4.45 -16.14
C ASP A 132 -21.80 -5.52 -16.85
N ASN A 133 -21.40 -6.79 -16.75
CA ASN A 133 -22.19 -7.89 -17.29
C ASN A 133 -23.56 -8.00 -16.59
N LEU A 134 -23.58 -7.88 -15.25
CA LEU A 134 -24.82 -7.93 -14.47
C LEU A 134 -25.75 -6.74 -14.80
N ASP A 135 -25.22 -5.53 -14.94
CA ASP A 135 -26.01 -4.35 -15.34
C ASP A 135 -26.63 -4.55 -16.75
N ARG A 136 -25.84 -5.07 -17.69
CA ARG A 136 -26.32 -5.37 -19.05
C ARG A 136 -27.43 -6.42 -19.04
N GLU A 137 -27.27 -7.51 -18.28
CA GLU A 137 -28.31 -8.53 -18.15
C GLU A 137 -29.57 -8.00 -17.46
N SER A 138 -29.41 -7.19 -16.41
CA SER A 138 -30.53 -6.55 -15.70
C SER A 138 -31.37 -5.70 -16.66
N LYS A 139 -30.72 -4.85 -17.46
CA LYS A 139 -31.41 -4.01 -18.47
C LYS A 139 -32.11 -4.83 -19.54
N LYS A 140 -31.49 -5.92 -20.00
CA LYS A 140 -32.12 -6.84 -20.96
C LYS A 140 -33.36 -7.49 -20.37
N ARG A 141 -33.31 -7.92 -19.10
CA ARG A 141 -34.46 -8.48 -18.39
C ARG A 141 -35.58 -7.47 -18.25
N GLU A 142 -35.28 -6.23 -17.85
CA GLU A 142 -36.25 -5.14 -17.73
C GLU A 142 -36.96 -4.88 -19.07
N SER A 143 -36.20 -4.76 -20.16
CA SER A 143 -36.77 -4.56 -21.50
C SER A 143 -37.65 -5.74 -21.96
N ASN A 144 -37.22 -6.99 -21.72
CA ASN A 144 -38.01 -8.17 -22.07
C ASN A 144 -39.34 -8.21 -21.29
N VAL A 145 -39.32 -7.87 -20.00
CA VAL A 145 -40.53 -7.80 -19.16
C VAL A 145 -41.50 -6.74 -19.69
N GLU A 146 -40.99 -5.55 -20.02
CA GLU A 146 -41.79 -4.46 -20.60
C GLU A 146 -42.47 -4.88 -21.92
N GLN A 147 -41.74 -5.57 -22.80
CA GLN A 147 -42.29 -6.07 -24.06
C GLN A 147 -43.36 -7.14 -23.84
N LEU A 148 -43.15 -8.06 -22.89
CA LEU A 148 -44.15 -9.09 -22.54
C LEU A 148 -45.43 -8.45 -22.00
N GLU A 149 -45.30 -7.41 -21.19
CA GLU A 149 -46.45 -6.68 -20.64
C GLU A 149 -47.24 -5.93 -21.71
N LYS A 150 -46.55 -5.25 -22.64
CA LYS A 150 -47.16 -4.64 -23.83
C LYS A 150 -47.89 -5.66 -24.70
N CYS A 151 -47.28 -6.81 -24.95
CA CYS A 151 -47.91 -7.91 -25.68
C CYS A 151 -49.18 -8.39 -24.96
N ARG A 152 -49.11 -8.61 -23.64
CA ARG A 152 -50.25 -9.03 -22.83
C ARG A 152 -51.41 -8.03 -22.91
N GLN A 153 -51.13 -6.74 -22.77
CA GLN A 153 -52.14 -5.67 -22.90
C GLN A 153 -52.80 -5.70 -24.29
N LYS A 154 -52.01 -5.78 -25.36
CA LYS A 154 -52.53 -5.86 -26.74
C LYS A 154 -53.42 -7.08 -26.97
N TYR A 155 -53.05 -8.24 -26.43
CA TYR A 155 -53.89 -9.44 -26.49
C TYR A 155 -55.21 -9.27 -25.73
N GLN A 156 -55.18 -8.65 -24.55
CA GLN A 156 -56.40 -8.37 -23.78
C GLN A 156 -57.33 -7.39 -24.51
N GLU A 157 -56.80 -6.35 -25.15
CA GLU A 157 -57.56 -5.41 -25.98
C GLU A 157 -58.20 -6.11 -27.18
N LEU A 158 -57.44 -6.94 -27.91
CA LEU A 158 -57.95 -7.71 -29.04
C LEU A 158 -59.10 -8.65 -28.62
N THR A 159 -58.97 -9.30 -27.46
CA THR A 159 -60.02 -10.19 -26.94
C THR A 159 -61.28 -9.40 -26.55
N LYS A 160 -61.13 -8.26 -25.86
CA LYS A 160 -62.27 -7.38 -25.53
C LYS A 160 -62.97 -6.84 -26.78
N ASN A 161 -62.21 -6.45 -27.80
CA ASN A 161 -62.75 -5.95 -29.07
C ASN A 161 -63.46 -7.04 -29.89
N LYS A 162 -63.07 -8.31 -29.75
CA LYS A 162 -63.80 -9.44 -30.35
C LYS A 162 -65.13 -9.74 -29.63
N LEU A 163 -65.18 -9.58 -28.31
CA LEU A 163 -66.40 -9.75 -27.51
C LEU A 163 -67.43 -8.63 -27.71
N ASN A 164 -66.98 -7.43 -28.12
CA ASN A 164 -67.84 -6.26 -28.33
C ASN A 164 -68.24 -6.02 -29.79
N LYS A 165 -67.99 -6.97 -30.71
CA LYS A 165 -68.53 -6.89 -32.08
C LYS A 165 -69.99 -7.39 -32.08
N PRO A 166 -70.94 -6.62 -32.66
CA PRO A 166 -72.35 -7.01 -32.75
C PRO A 166 -72.55 -8.24 -33.64
#